data_AF-A0A6J6HFK3-F1
#
_entry.id   AF-A0A6J6HFK3-F1
#
_cell.length_a   1.000
_cell.length_b   1.000
_cell.length_c   1.000
_cell.angle_alpha   90.00
_cell.angle_beta   90.00
_cell.angle_gamma   90.00
#
_symmetry.space_group_name_H-M   'P 1'
#
loop_
_entity.id
_entity.type
_entity.pdbx_description
1 polymer ?
#
loop_
_entity_poly.entity_id
_entity_poly.type
_entity_poly.pdbx_seq_one_letter_code
_entity_poly.pdbx_strand_id
1 'polypeptide(L)'
;MSLFGRGRRTDLPEVEEEVATPEVVEEVAAVEETVAVDEPAPVRKAAPIADDIFAKLRAGSVVDVAEKAAVIAPTAPPAAEKKSVAKKVKEKPAVIAADPARFETRNEALAAQVVTAARKLKRVLADEQNSVLEHLRAKKSSLDIDAILGTVDEHALRYATAISDESMAAASAGAKSVKDSGGSSRRVTQKAISTHTTATIASGLVAGFREEARIAIGEAEGDREVLASLMRDVYRKWKMDSIDTHVDDIACSSYSKGAYLALEPGTSISWMVDPVSHCCSECEDNSLAGMVTRGDDFPTGDVHPPAHAGCRCLVCPA
;
A
#
# COMPACT_ATOMS: atom_id res chain seq x y z
N MET A 1 -16.18 49.92 57.11
CA MET A 1 -17.30 49.53 57.99
C MET A 1 -17.78 48.16 57.57
N SER A 2 -17.74 47.21 58.51
CA SER A 2 -18.21 45.83 58.41
C SER A 2 -19.75 45.76 58.32
N LEU A 3 -20.33 44.67 57.80
CA LEU A 3 -21.43 43.91 58.45
C LEU A 3 -22.04 42.81 57.55
N PHE A 4 -21.57 41.58 57.79
CA PHE A 4 -22.25 40.27 57.88
C PHE A 4 -23.68 40.01 57.35
N GLY A 5 -23.83 38.81 56.75
CA GLY A 5 -24.98 37.89 56.92
C GLY A 5 -25.20 37.01 55.68
N ARG A 6 -25.43 35.69 55.69
CA ARG A 6 -25.56 34.63 56.71
C ARG A 6 -25.27 33.31 56.00
N GLY A 7 -24.67 32.35 56.69
CA GLY A 7 -24.44 31.00 56.18
C GLY A 7 -25.67 30.10 56.26
N ARG A 8 -25.58 28.95 55.57
CA ARG A 8 -26.11 27.67 56.04
C ARG A 8 -25.30 26.52 55.41
N ARG A 9 -24.47 25.89 56.24
CA ARG A 9 -23.96 24.53 56.08
C ARG A 9 -25.02 23.60 56.67
N THR A 10 -25.27 22.47 56.00
CA THR A 10 -25.88 21.26 56.60
C THR A 10 -25.24 20.06 55.93
N ASP A 11 -24.30 19.46 56.65
CA ASP A 11 -24.18 18.04 57.00
C ASP A 11 -24.41 16.95 55.93
N LEU A 12 -23.34 16.16 55.76
CA LEU A 12 -23.26 14.84 55.11
C LEU A 12 -24.19 13.82 55.77
N PRO A 13 -24.47 12.70 55.06
CA PRO A 13 -23.84 11.48 55.54
C PRO A 13 -23.10 10.70 54.45
N GLU A 14 -21.95 10.21 54.91
CA GLU A 14 -21.08 9.17 54.40
C GLU A 14 -21.88 7.87 54.20
N VAL A 15 -21.78 7.25 53.02
CA VAL A 15 -22.32 5.91 52.77
C VAL A 15 -21.16 4.99 52.42
N GLU A 16 -21.08 3.98 53.26
CA GLU A 16 -20.05 2.97 53.43
C GLU A 16 -19.85 2.07 52.20
N GLU A 17 -18.62 1.57 52.09
CA GLU A 17 -18.16 0.52 51.18
C GLU A 17 -19.03 -0.74 51.27
N GLU A 18 -19.44 -1.26 50.12
CA GLU A 18 -19.81 -2.67 50.00
C GLU A 18 -18.83 -3.37 49.05
N VAL A 19 -17.90 -4.09 49.68
CA VAL A 19 -16.85 -4.90 49.06
C VAL A 19 -17.51 -6.12 48.41
N ALA A 20 -17.55 -6.14 47.08
CA ALA A 20 -17.94 -7.31 46.32
C ALA A 20 -16.79 -8.36 46.37
N THR A 21 -17.08 -9.50 46.98
CA THR A 21 -16.23 -10.68 47.03
C THR A 21 -15.99 -11.26 45.63
N PRO A 22 -14.75 -11.58 45.24
CA PRO A 22 -14.50 -12.31 44.01
C PRO A 22 -14.82 -13.81 44.18
N GLU A 23 -15.71 -14.29 43.32
CA GLU A 23 -16.08 -15.69 43.15
C GLU A 23 -14.90 -16.50 42.58
N VAL A 24 -14.66 -17.65 43.21
CA VAL A 24 -13.59 -18.61 42.91
C VAL A 24 -13.88 -19.27 41.56
N VAL A 25 -13.02 -19.04 40.56
CA VAL A 25 -13.01 -19.81 39.33
C VAL A 25 -11.95 -20.91 39.47
N GLU A 26 -12.43 -22.14 39.57
CA GLU A 26 -11.64 -23.36 39.71
C GLU A 26 -10.91 -23.64 38.38
N GLU A 27 -9.59 -23.52 38.40
CA GLU A 27 -8.69 -23.78 37.28
C GLU A 27 -8.58 -25.29 37.07
N VAL A 28 -9.28 -25.79 36.05
CA VAL A 28 -9.19 -27.19 35.59
C VAL A 28 -7.82 -27.46 34.99
N ALA A 29 -7.19 -28.51 35.54
CA ALA A 29 -5.87 -29.00 35.23
C ALA A 29 -5.62 -29.25 33.73
N ALA A 30 -4.47 -28.77 33.28
CA ALA A 30 -3.81 -29.20 32.06
C ALA A 30 -3.47 -30.70 32.15
N VAL A 31 -4.00 -31.48 31.22
CA VAL A 31 -3.51 -32.84 30.94
C VAL A 31 -2.73 -32.75 29.63
N GLU A 32 -1.41 -32.88 29.76
CA GLU A 32 -0.54 -33.30 28.65
C GLU A 32 -0.99 -34.70 28.22
N GLU A 33 -1.44 -34.84 26.97
CA GLU A 33 -1.51 -36.15 26.33
C GLU A 33 -0.55 -36.21 25.14
N THR A 34 0.26 -37.25 25.23
CA THR A 34 1.46 -37.60 24.50
C THR A 34 1.26 -37.84 23.01
N VAL A 35 2.28 -37.44 22.26
CA VAL A 35 2.59 -37.79 20.88
C VAL A 35 2.54 -39.30 20.66
N ALA A 36 1.73 -39.75 19.71
CA ALA A 36 1.86 -41.06 19.07
C ALA A 36 2.33 -40.86 17.62
N VAL A 37 3.61 -41.19 17.38
CA VAL A 37 4.20 -41.33 16.05
C VAL A 37 3.73 -42.67 15.49
N ASP A 38 2.94 -42.63 14.42
CA ASP A 38 2.60 -43.82 13.65
C ASP A 38 3.60 -43.97 12.48
N GLU A 39 4.30 -45.11 12.45
CA GLU A 39 5.28 -45.49 11.43
C GLU A 39 4.56 -45.95 10.15
N PRO A 40 5.01 -45.55 8.94
CA PRO A 40 4.33 -45.89 7.69
C PRO A 40 4.77 -47.26 7.15
N ALA A 41 3.82 -48.08 6.73
CA ALA A 41 4.02 -49.32 5.96
C ALA A 41 3.60 -49.13 4.48
N PRO A 42 3.99 -50.03 3.54
CA PRO A 42 5.07 -49.83 2.59
C PRO A 42 4.64 -49.34 1.20
N VAL A 43 5.59 -48.68 0.53
CA VAL A 43 5.55 -48.11 -0.82
C VAL A 43 5.24 -49.16 -1.90
N ARG A 44 4.16 -48.95 -2.67
CA ARG A 44 3.96 -49.57 -3.97
C ARG A 44 4.67 -48.74 -5.05
N LYS A 45 5.62 -49.37 -5.73
CA LYS A 45 6.43 -48.80 -6.82
C LYS A 45 5.55 -48.38 -8.00
N ALA A 46 5.60 -47.10 -8.38
CA ALA A 46 5.20 -46.61 -9.69
C ALA A 46 6.45 -46.13 -10.43
N ALA A 47 6.60 -46.55 -11.69
CA ALA A 47 7.76 -46.35 -12.55
C ALA A 47 7.91 -44.87 -13.02
N PRO A 48 9.12 -44.43 -13.41
CA PRO A 48 9.42 -43.01 -13.64
C PRO A 48 9.08 -42.62 -15.08
N ILE A 49 7.98 -41.89 -15.27
CA ILE A 49 7.61 -41.33 -16.60
C ILE A 49 8.14 -39.88 -16.76
N ALA A 50 8.56 -39.23 -15.67
CA ALA A 50 9.02 -37.84 -15.69
C ALA A 50 10.51 -37.68 -16.06
N ASP A 51 11.39 -38.59 -15.64
CA ASP A 51 12.84 -38.44 -15.87
C ASP A 51 13.27 -38.71 -17.33
N ASP A 52 12.49 -39.50 -18.07
CA ASP A 52 12.73 -39.79 -19.49
C ASP A 52 12.39 -38.58 -20.40
N ILE A 53 11.51 -37.69 -19.93
CA ILE A 53 11.15 -36.45 -20.64
C ILE A 53 12.29 -35.43 -20.55
N PHE A 54 12.88 -35.26 -19.36
CA PHE A 54 14.00 -34.33 -19.16
C PHE A 54 15.31 -34.86 -19.77
N ALA A 55 15.50 -36.19 -19.85
CA ALA A 55 16.60 -36.79 -20.58
C ALA A 55 16.50 -36.55 -22.10
N LYS A 56 15.30 -36.67 -22.68
CA LYS A 56 15.03 -36.35 -24.10
C LYS A 56 15.22 -34.86 -24.44
N LEU A 57 14.88 -33.96 -23.51
CA LEU A 57 15.11 -32.52 -23.68
C LEU A 57 16.59 -32.11 -23.56
N ARG A 58 17.42 -32.84 -22.81
CA ARG A 58 18.87 -32.60 -22.73
C ARG A 58 19.68 -33.24 -23.86
N ALA A 59 19.12 -34.25 -24.53
CA ALA A 59 19.76 -34.90 -25.68
C ALA A 59 19.63 -34.11 -27.01
N GLY A 60 18.71 -33.14 -27.09
CA GLY A 60 18.62 -32.21 -28.22
C GLY A 60 19.62 -31.09 -28.08
N SER A 61 20.81 -31.25 -28.65
CA SER A 61 21.84 -30.20 -28.62
C SER A 61 21.49 -29.06 -29.57
N VAL A 62 21.91 -27.83 -29.23
CA VAL A 62 21.70 -26.59 -30.02
C VAL A 62 22.31 -26.65 -31.43
N VAL A 63 23.08 -27.70 -31.73
CA VAL A 63 23.73 -27.96 -33.02
C VAL A 63 22.72 -28.53 -34.04
N ASP A 64 21.74 -29.33 -33.60
CA ASP A 64 20.72 -29.92 -34.48
C ASP A 64 19.65 -28.91 -34.96
N VAL A 65 19.47 -27.82 -34.21
CA VAL A 65 18.55 -26.72 -34.59
C VAL A 65 19.22 -25.76 -35.60
N ALA A 66 20.55 -25.67 -35.61
CA ALA A 66 21.30 -24.87 -36.56
C ALA A 66 21.42 -25.54 -37.95
N GLU A 67 21.54 -26.87 -38.03
CA GLU A 67 21.60 -27.58 -39.31
C GLU A 67 20.23 -27.70 -40.02
N LYS A 68 19.11 -27.74 -39.27
CA LYS A 68 17.76 -27.79 -39.86
C LYS A 68 17.20 -26.44 -40.33
N ALA A 69 17.87 -25.34 -40.01
CA ALA A 69 17.52 -24.00 -40.48
C ALA A 69 18.25 -23.57 -41.77
N ALA A 70 19.20 -24.38 -42.27
CA ALA A 70 20.05 -24.05 -43.42
C ALA A 70 19.50 -24.48 -44.80
N VAL A 71 18.30 -25.08 -44.88
CA VAL A 71 17.73 -25.58 -46.15
C VAL A 71 16.38 -24.95 -46.44
N ILE A 72 16.34 -23.62 -46.57
CA ILE A 72 15.31 -22.93 -47.37
C ILE A 72 16.01 -21.76 -48.07
N ALA A 73 16.48 -22.01 -49.29
CA ALA A 73 16.92 -20.95 -50.19
C ALA A 73 15.68 -20.29 -50.83
N PRO A 74 15.50 -18.97 -50.73
CA PRO A 74 14.61 -18.26 -51.63
C PRO A 74 15.41 -17.73 -52.82
N THR A 75 15.00 -18.18 -54.00
CA THR A 75 15.37 -17.65 -55.32
C THR A 75 15.04 -16.15 -55.45
N ALA A 76 15.99 -15.35 -55.92
CA ALA A 76 15.80 -13.95 -56.33
C ALA A 76 14.93 -13.84 -57.61
N PRO A 77 14.18 -12.73 -57.80
CA PRO A 77 14.63 -11.67 -58.72
C PRO A 77 14.09 -10.24 -58.33
N PRO A 78 14.27 -9.20 -59.17
CA PRO A 78 15.48 -8.41 -59.40
C PRO A 78 15.40 -6.99 -58.78
N ALA A 79 16.50 -6.25 -58.94
CA ALA A 79 16.76 -4.92 -58.40
C ALA A 79 15.63 -3.89 -58.56
N ALA A 80 15.30 -3.22 -57.46
CA ALA A 80 14.69 -1.89 -57.45
C ALA A 80 15.33 -1.07 -56.31
N GLU A 81 16.00 0.02 -56.69
CA GLU A 81 16.53 1.04 -55.78
C GLU A 81 15.42 1.54 -54.83
N LYS A 82 15.71 1.59 -53.52
CA LYS A 82 15.00 2.47 -52.56
C LYS A 82 15.80 2.63 -51.27
N LYS A 83 16.47 3.79 -51.20
CA LYS A 83 16.75 4.65 -50.03
C LYS A 83 16.97 3.93 -48.70
N SER A 84 18.24 3.89 -48.30
CA SER A 84 18.70 3.66 -46.94
C SER A 84 18.03 4.65 -45.97
N VAL A 85 16.99 4.19 -45.27
CA VAL A 85 16.55 4.87 -44.05
C VAL A 85 17.60 4.52 -43.00
N ALA A 86 18.41 5.51 -42.64
CA ALA A 86 19.36 5.41 -41.55
C ALA A 86 18.59 4.97 -40.29
N LYS A 87 18.78 3.71 -39.89
CA LYS A 87 18.31 3.18 -38.62
C LYS A 87 19.11 3.90 -37.55
N LYS A 88 18.56 5.01 -37.04
CA LYS A 88 19.09 5.76 -35.91
C LYS A 88 19.18 4.76 -34.77
N VAL A 89 20.39 4.28 -34.48
CA VAL A 89 20.68 3.46 -33.31
C VAL A 89 20.34 4.36 -32.14
N LYS A 90 19.15 4.14 -31.53
CA LYS A 90 18.84 4.75 -30.25
C LYS A 90 19.93 4.26 -29.30
N GLU A 91 20.82 5.15 -28.87
CA GLU A 91 21.69 4.88 -27.73
C GLU A 91 20.82 4.33 -26.61
N LYS A 92 21.25 3.20 -26.03
CA LYS A 92 20.52 2.59 -24.93
C LYS A 92 20.43 3.65 -23.82
N PRO A 93 19.22 3.98 -23.32
CA PRO A 93 19.08 4.98 -22.27
C PRO A 93 19.99 4.64 -21.08
N ALA A 94 20.70 5.63 -20.57
CA ALA A 94 21.52 5.46 -19.38
C ALA A 94 20.58 5.27 -18.17
N VAL A 95 20.58 4.06 -17.61
CA VAL A 95 19.83 3.74 -16.39
C VAL A 95 20.52 4.43 -15.22
N ILE A 96 19.76 5.15 -14.40
CA ILE A 96 20.29 5.81 -13.20
C ILE A 96 20.50 4.76 -12.12
N ALA A 97 21.74 4.69 -11.60
CA ALA A 97 22.08 3.79 -10.51
C ALA A 97 21.33 4.16 -9.23
N ALA A 98 20.94 3.15 -8.46
CA ALA A 98 20.35 3.36 -7.14
C ALA A 98 21.34 4.09 -6.21
N ASP A 99 20.82 5.03 -5.42
CA ASP A 99 21.57 5.72 -4.38
C ASP A 99 20.93 5.40 -3.00
N PRO A 100 21.47 4.41 -2.26
CA PRO A 100 20.93 3.98 -0.97
C PRO A 100 20.74 5.14 0.04
N ALA A 101 21.64 6.12 0.04
CA ALA A 101 21.60 7.23 0.99
C ALA A 101 20.35 8.12 0.80
N ARG A 102 19.83 8.22 -0.44
CA ARG A 102 18.58 8.95 -0.70
C ARG A 102 17.36 8.25 -0.13
N PHE A 103 17.35 6.91 -0.14
CA PHE A 103 16.27 6.12 0.47
C PHE A 103 16.32 6.20 1.99
N GLU A 104 17.51 6.12 2.59
CA GLU A 104 17.71 6.32 4.03
C GLU A 104 17.24 7.72 4.46
N THR A 105 17.66 8.76 3.73
CA THR A 105 17.23 10.15 3.99
C THR A 105 15.71 10.31 3.92
N ARG A 106 15.05 9.67 2.94
CA ARG A 106 13.57 9.64 2.90
C ARG A 106 13.01 8.97 4.15
N ASN A 107 13.48 7.77 4.47
CA ASN A 107 12.94 6.98 5.58
C ASN A 107 13.07 7.74 6.91
N GLU A 108 14.21 8.37 7.16
CA GLU A 108 14.42 9.26 8.31
C GLU A 108 13.44 10.43 8.32
N ALA A 109 13.25 11.09 7.17
CA ALA A 109 12.35 12.22 7.03
C ALA A 109 10.86 11.87 7.18
N LEU A 110 10.50 10.59 7.04
CA LEU A 110 9.11 10.09 7.15
C LEU A 110 8.78 9.45 8.50
N ALA A 111 9.78 9.04 9.28
CA ALA A 111 9.58 8.23 10.49
C ALA A 111 8.57 8.85 11.48
N ALA A 112 8.68 10.15 11.76
CA ALA A 112 7.76 10.83 12.71
C ALA A 112 6.34 10.96 12.15
N GLN A 113 6.22 11.20 10.84
CA GLN A 113 4.96 11.38 10.13
C GLN A 113 4.20 10.06 10.06
N VAL A 114 4.89 8.95 9.74
CA VAL A 114 4.32 7.59 9.73
C VAL A 114 3.72 7.25 11.09
N VAL A 115 4.49 7.40 12.17
CA VAL A 115 4.01 7.10 13.53
C VAL A 115 2.80 7.95 13.90
N THR A 116 2.79 9.23 13.51
CA THR A 116 1.68 10.14 13.83
C THR A 116 0.43 9.82 13.00
N ALA A 117 0.59 9.60 11.69
CA ALA A 117 -0.48 9.23 10.78
C ALA A 117 -1.11 7.90 11.20
N ALA A 118 -0.31 6.89 11.56
CA ALA A 118 -0.81 5.61 12.04
C ALA A 118 -1.72 5.76 13.26
N ARG A 119 -1.31 6.53 14.27
CA ARG A 119 -2.17 6.82 15.43
C ARG A 119 -3.47 7.51 15.05
N LYS A 120 -3.41 8.50 14.16
CA LYS A 120 -4.60 9.24 13.70
C LYS A 120 -5.56 8.34 12.92
N LEU A 121 -5.07 7.54 11.96
CA LEU A 121 -5.93 6.64 11.18
C LEU A 121 -6.48 5.47 12.03
N LYS A 122 -5.72 4.95 13.00
CA LYS A 122 -6.24 3.98 13.99
C LYS A 122 -7.40 4.56 14.81
N ARG A 123 -7.40 5.89 15.04
CA ARG A 123 -8.51 6.59 15.69
C ARG A 123 -9.71 6.74 14.76
N VAL A 124 -9.47 7.12 13.50
CA VAL A 124 -10.53 7.17 12.46
C VAL A 124 -11.22 5.83 12.33
N LEU A 125 -10.47 4.71 12.28
CA LEU A 125 -11.04 3.36 12.26
C LEU A 125 -11.93 3.06 13.47
N ALA A 126 -11.52 3.48 14.68
CA ALA A 126 -12.31 3.26 15.88
C ALA A 126 -13.61 4.09 15.88
N ASP A 127 -13.52 5.37 15.49
CA ASP A 127 -14.68 6.27 15.43
C ASP A 127 -15.67 5.83 14.33
N GLU A 128 -15.14 5.36 13.19
CA GLU A 128 -15.93 4.79 12.11
C GLU A 128 -16.60 3.48 12.52
N GLN A 129 -15.88 2.57 13.20
CA GLN A 129 -16.47 1.35 13.77
C GLN A 129 -17.64 1.66 14.70
N ASN A 130 -17.48 2.65 15.60
CA ASN A 130 -18.57 3.06 16.50
C ASN A 130 -19.79 3.55 15.71
N SER A 131 -19.57 4.34 14.66
CA SER A 131 -20.63 4.86 13.79
C SER A 131 -21.34 3.75 13.01
N VAL A 132 -20.57 2.80 12.47
CA VAL A 132 -21.09 1.63 11.74
C VAL A 132 -21.91 0.73 12.67
N LEU A 133 -21.42 0.42 13.87
CA LEU A 133 -22.14 -0.41 14.83
C LEU A 133 -23.44 0.25 15.29
N GLU A 134 -23.45 1.58 15.46
CA GLU A 134 -24.68 2.32 15.75
C GLU A 134 -25.68 2.24 14.59
N HIS A 135 -25.21 2.42 13.34
CA HIS A 135 -26.03 2.27 12.14
C HIS A 135 -26.66 0.87 12.03
N LEU A 136 -25.91 -0.18 12.36
CA LEU A 136 -26.40 -1.57 12.29
C LEU A 136 -27.46 -1.89 13.35
N ARG A 137 -27.40 -1.27 14.53
CA ARG A 137 -28.44 -1.41 15.59
C ARG A 137 -29.79 -0.81 15.17
N ALA A 138 -29.79 0.20 14.32
CA ALA A 138 -31.01 0.89 13.90
C ALA A 138 -31.85 -0.01 12.96
N LYS A 139 -32.91 -0.64 13.47
CA LYS A 139 -33.73 -1.70 12.78
C LYS A 139 -34.17 -1.43 11.33
N LYS A 140 -34.19 -0.17 10.86
CA LYS A 140 -34.63 0.23 9.51
C LYS A 140 -33.52 0.83 8.64
N SER A 141 -32.26 0.81 9.10
CA SER A 141 -31.13 1.26 8.31
C SER A 141 -30.87 0.32 7.13
N SER A 142 -30.43 0.87 6.00
CA SER A 142 -30.00 0.06 4.86
C SER A 142 -28.69 -0.68 5.18
N LEU A 143 -28.59 -1.93 4.73
CA LEU A 143 -27.36 -2.75 4.82
C LEU A 143 -26.49 -2.63 3.57
N ASP A 144 -26.85 -1.75 2.64
CA ASP A 144 -26.00 -1.40 1.51
C ASP A 144 -24.68 -0.77 1.99
N ILE A 145 -23.58 -1.10 1.32
CA ILE A 145 -22.24 -0.67 1.74
C ILE A 145 -22.10 0.85 1.75
N ASP A 146 -22.71 1.57 0.80
CA ASP A 146 -22.61 3.03 0.74
C ASP A 146 -23.50 3.68 1.81
N ALA A 147 -24.58 3.01 2.24
CA ALA A 147 -25.36 3.47 3.39
C ALA A 147 -24.61 3.29 4.72
N ILE A 148 -23.77 2.26 4.83
CA ILE A 148 -22.97 1.97 6.04
C ILE A 148 -21.74 2.86 6.13
N LEU A 149 -20.99 2.99 5.02
CA LEU A 149 -19.66 3.61 5.01
C LEU A 149 -19.64 5.00 4.38
N GLY A 150 -20.72 5.43 3.72
CA GLY A 150 -20.69 6.56 2.79
C GLY A 150 -20.12 6.14 1.44
N THR A 151 -20.13 7.03 0.46
CA THR A 151 -19.51 6.77 -0.85
C THR A 151 -18.00 6.54 -0.73
N VAL A 152 -17.38 5.93 -1.75
CA VAL A 152 -15.91 5.71 -1.77
C VAL A 152 -15.14 7.03 -1.57
N ASP A 153 -15.59 8.11 -2.20
CA ASP A 153 -14.95 9.41 -2.12
C ASP A 153 -15.07 10.03 -0.73
N GLU A 154 -16.26 9.96 -0.11
CA GLU A 154 -16.47 10.43 1.26
C GLU A 154 -15.65 9.61 2.26
N HIS A 155 -15.59 8.29 2.06
CA HIS A 155 -14.81 7.38 2.88
C HIS A 155 -13.32 7.75 2.82
N ALA A 156 -12.76 7.89 1.62
CA ALA A 156 -11.36 8.29 1.45
C ALA A 156 -11.06 9.69 1.99
N LEU A 157 -11.97 10.65 1.77
CA LEU A 157 -11.82 12.02 2.22
C LEU A 157 -11.73 12.14 3.74
N ARG A 158 -12.51 11.35 4.51
CA ARG A 158 -12.43 11.33 5.98
C ARG A 158 -11.01 10.97 6.46
N TYR A 159 -10.41 9.93 5.86
CA TYR A 159 -9.06 9.49 6.21
C TYR A 159 -8.01 10.50 5.76
N ALA A 160 -8.12 11.01 4.52
CA ALA A 160 -7.20 12.00 3.98
C ALA A 160 -7.17 13.30 4.82
N THR A 161 -8.34 13.74 5.27
CA THR A 161 -8.48 14.93 6.12
C THR A 161 -7.80 14.74 7.48
N ALA A 162 -7.89 13.54 8.07
CA ALA A 162 -7.27 13.26 9.36
C ALA A 162 -5.73 13.39 9.32
N ILE A 163 -5.10 13.06 8.18
CA ILE A 163 -3.65 13.07 8.00
C ILE A 163 -3.14 14.15 7.03
N SER A 164 -3.89 15.25 6.90
CA SER A 164 -3.55 16.35 5.99
C SER A 164 -2.18 16.96 6.30
N ASP A 165 -1.84 17.06 7.57
CA ASP A 165 -0.59 17.68 8.02
C ASP A 165 0.59 16.73 7.79
N GLU A 166 0.43 15.45 8.08
CA GLU A 166 1.47 14.43 7.88
C GLU A 166 1.78 14.24 6.39
N SER A 167 0.75 14.19 5.53
CA SER A 167 0.94 14.08 4.08
C SER A 167 1.59 15.33 3.49
N MET A 168 1.21 16.54 3.95
CA MET A 168 1.87 17.78 3.53
C MET A 168 3.32 17.87 4.02
N ALA A 169 3.61 17.40 5.23
CA ALA A 169 4.98 17.32 5.75
C ALA A 169 5.84 16.34 4.95
N ALA A 170 5.31 15.15 4.63
CA ALA A 170 5.98 14.17 3.77
C ALA A 170 6.28 14.75 2.38
N ALA A 171 5.29 15.40 1.75
CA ALA A 171 5.47 16.08 0.47
C ALA A 171 6.51 17.21 0.54
N SER A 172 6.52 17.99 1.62
CA SER A 172 7.52 19.04 1.83
C SER A 172 8.93 18.48 1.97
N ALA A 173 9.09 17.33 2.64
CA ALA A 173 10.36 16.62 2.72
C ALA A 173 10.83 16.12 1.34
N GLY A 174 9.93 15.60 0.52
CA GLY A 174 10.23 15.23 -0.86
C GLY A 174 10.62 16.43 -1.72
N ALA A 175 9.94 17.56 -1.57
CA ALA A 175 10.30 18.80 -2.25
C ALA A 175 11.71 19.28 -1.89
N LYS A 176 12.09 19.13 -0.62
CA LYS A 176 13.42 19.48 -0.12
C LYS A 176 14.51 18.58 -0.69
N SER A 177 14.23 17.29 -0.93
CA SER A 177 15.25 16.34 -1.40
C SER A 177 15.70 16.58 -2.84
N VAL A 178 14.96 17.36 -3.62
CA VAL A 178 15.33 17.76 -4.99
C VAL A 178 15.75 19.23 -5.10
N LYS A 179 15.96 19.91 -3.97
CA LYS A 179 16.30 21.34 -3.93
C LYS A 179 17.62 21.65 -4.63
N ASP A 180 18.64 20.81 -4.45
CA ASP A 180 19.96 21.00 -5.04
C ASP A 180 19.95 20.81 -6.56
N SER A 181 18.93 20.11 -7.09
CA SER A 181 18.65 19.97 -8.53
C SER A 181 17.70 21.06 -9.06
N GLY A 182 17.57 22.18 -8.35
CA GLY A 182 16.73 23.31 -8.75
C GLY A 182 15.25 23.20 -8.38
N GLY A 183 14.88 22.23 -7.54
CA GLY A 183 13.51 22.06 -7.05
C GLY A 183 13.02 23.23 -6.20
N SER A 184 11.72 23.57 -6.33
CA SER A 184 11.06 24.63 -5.58
C SER A 184 9.76 24.17 -4.95
N SER A 185 9.55 24.44 -3.67
CA SER A 185 8.30 24.11 -2.96
C SER A 185 7.08 24.91 -3.42
N ARG A 186 7.24 25.93 -4.29
CA ARG A 186 6.16 26.84 -4.73
C ARG A 186 4.98 26.11 -5.37
N ARG A 187 5.22 24.96 -6.02
CA ARG A 187 4.20 24.13 -6.68
C ARG A 187 3.60 23.06 -5.78
N VAL A 188 4.17 22.83 -4.60
CA VAL A 188 3.72 21.83 -3.64
C VAL A 188 2.62 22.47 -2.79
N THR A 189 1.41 22.49 -3.33
CA THR A 189 0.25 23.15 -2.71
C THR A 189 -0.58 22.16 -1.89
N GLN A 190 -1.24 22.64 -0.84
CA GLN A 190 -2.15 21.82 -0.03
C GLN A 190 -3.21 21.11 -0.89
N LYS A 191 -3.78 21.81 -1.88
CA LYS A 191 -4.79 21.23 -2.79
C LYS A 191 -4.24 20.08 -3.62
N ALA A 192 -3.03 20.23 -4.17
CA ALA A 192 -2.42 19.18 -4.99
C ALA A 192 -2.09 17.94 -4.14
N ILE A 193 -1.56 18.16 -2.93
CA ILE A 193 -1.23 17.06 -2.01
C ILE A 193 -2.50 16.40 -1.48
N SER A 194 -3.51 17.15 -1.04
CA SER A 194 -4.76 16.56 -0.53
C SER A 194 -5.48 15.74 -1.60
N THR A 195 -5.50 16.22 -2.85
CA THR A 195 -6.08 15.47 -3.98
C THR A 195 -5.33 14.15 -4.21
N HIS A 196 -4.00 14.21 -4.24
CA HIS A 196 -3.15 13.03 -4.41
C HIS A 196 -3.28 12.01 -3.26
N THR A 197 -3.25 12.50 -2.03
CA THR A 197 -3.41 11.68 -0.82
C THR A 197 -4.79 11.01 -0.78
N THR A 198 -5.85 11.74 -1.14
CA THR A 198 -7.22 11.18 -1.19
C THR A 198 -7.31 10.07 -2.23
N ALA A 199 -6.75 10.27 -3.43
CA ALA A 199 -6.73 9.25 -4.46
C ALA A 199 -5.92 8.00 -4.02
N THR A 200 -4.78 8.21 -3.36
CA THR A 200 -3.94 7.12 -2.83
C THR A 200 -4.67 6.31 -1.75
N ILE A 201 -5.39 6.99 -0.85
CA ILE A 201 -6.20 6.34 0.18
C ILE A 201 -7.37 5.58 -0.46
N ALA A 202 -8.02 6.17 -1.47
CA ALA A 202 -9.14 5.55 -2.17
C ALA A 202 -8.73 4.24 -2.84
N SER A 203 -7.63 4.22 -3.60
CA SER A 203 -7.17 3.05 -4.35
C SER A 203 -6.49 1.98 -3.49
N GLY A 204 -5.91 2.35 -2.34
CA GLY A 204 -5.25 1.42 -1.42
C GLY A 204 -6.14 1.03 -0.24
N LEU A 205 -6.13 1.87 0.80
CA LEU A 205 -6.75 1.61 2.10
C LEU A 205 -8.26 1.36 1.96
N VAL A 206 -8.98 2.28 1.32
CA VAL A 206 -10.45 2.21 1.23
C VAL A 206 -10.89 1.09 0.30
N ALA A 207 -10.22 0.88 -0.83
CA ALA A 207 -10.54 -0.22 -1.74
C ALA A 207 -10.40 -1.59 -1.04
N GLY A 208 -9.28 -1.81 -0.34
CA GLY A 208 -9.05 -3.04 0.42
C GLY A 208 -10.04 -3.23 1.56
N PHE A 209 -10.28 -2.18 2.36
CA PHE A 209 -11.21 -2.25 3.49
C PHE A 209 -12.63 -2.56 3.02
N ARG A 210 -13.08 -1.88 1.97
CA ARG A 210 -14.42 -2.07 1.42
C ARG A 210 -14.61 -3.46 0.85
N GLU A 211 -13.58 -4.09 0.31
CA GLU A 211 -13.69 -5.46 -0.16
C GLU A 211 -13.96 -6.43 0.99
N GLU A 212 -13.24 -6.32 2.11
CA GLU A 212 -13.52 -7.13 3.29
C GLU A 212 -14.89 -6.83 3.91
N ALA A 213 -15.30 -5.56 3.91
CA ALA A 213 -16.64 -5.19 4.34
C ALA A 213 -17.74 -5.78 3.43
N ARG A 214 -17.53 -5.86 2.11
CA ARG A 214 -18.47 -6.53 1.19
C ARG A 214 -18.60 -8.01 1.49
N ILE A 215 -17.47 -8.68 1.74
CA ILE A 215 -17.46 -10.10 2.12
C ILE A 215 -18.27 -10.29 3.41
N ALA A 216 -18.01 -9.48 4.44
CA ALA A 216 -18.76 -9.52 5.70
C ALA A 216 -20.27 -9.26 5.52
N ILE A 217 -20.65 -8.31 4.66
CA ILE A 217 -22.06 -8.03 4.32
C ILE A 217 -22.70 -9.24 3.64
N GLY A 218 -21.99 -9.90 2.72
CA GLY A 218 -22.46 -11.10 2.03
C GLY A 218 -22.65 -12.27 2.99
N GLU A 219 -21.66 -12.56 3.84
CA GLU A 219 -21.67 -13.66 4.81
C GLU A 219 -22.75 -13.51 5.89
N ALA A 220 -23.12 -12.27 6.23
CA ALA A 220 -24.17 -12.03 7.20
C ALA A 220 -25.58 -12.38 6.69
N GLU A 221 -25.78 -12.51 5.37
CA GLU A 221 -27.07 -12.85 4.74
C GLU A 221 -28.27 -11.99 5.25
N GLY A 222 -28.00 -10.73 5.62
CA GLY A 222 -28.99 -9.79 6.15
C GLY A 222 -29.21 -9.84 7.66
N ASP A 223 -28.55 -10.77 8.37
CA ASP A 223 -28.54 -10.81 9.83
C ASP A 223 -27.65 -9.69 10.39
N ARG A 224 -28.26 -8.77 11.15
CA ARG A 224 -27.60 -7.59 11.71
C ARG A 224 -26.66 -7.91 12.86
N GLU A 225 -26.95 -8.95 13.64
CA GLU A 225 -26.11 -9.34 14.78
C GLU A 225 -24.84 -10.02 14.27
N VAL A 226 -24.99 -10.90 13.27
CA VAL A 226 -23.86 -11.52 12.55
C VAL A 226 -23.02 -10.44 11.86
N LEU A 227 -23.65 -9.53 11.09
CA LEU A 227 -22.93 -8.45 10.42
C LEU A 227 -22.17 -7.56 11.41
N ALA A 228 -22.78 -7.22 12.54
CA ALA A 228 -22.10 -6.44 13.57
C ALA A 228 -20.88 -7.17 14.15
N SER A 229 -20.93 -8.51 14.28
CA SER A 229 -19.78 -9.31 14.69
C SER A 229 -18.68 -9.29 13.63
N LEU A 230 -19.01 -9.59 12.38
CA LEU A 230 -18.05 -9.61 11.27
C LEU A 230 -17.40 -8.24 11.04
N MET A 231 -18.18 -7.15 11.10
CA MET A 231 -17.62 -5.80 11.00
C MET A 231 -16.65 -5.49 12.15
N ARG A 232 -16.87 -6.00 13.37
CA ARG A 232 -15.88 -5.86 14.45
C ARG A 232 -14.58 -6.57 14.10
N ASP A 233 -14.65 -7.74 13.49
CA ASP A 233 -13.49 -8.51 13.08
C ASP A 233 -12.71 -7.81 11.96
N VAL A 234 -13.40 -7.30 10.94
CA VAL A 234 -12.80 -6.48 9.86
C VAL A 234 -12.05 -5.27 10.46
N TYR A 235 -12.74 -4.45 11.27
CA TYR A 235 -12.09 -3.29 11.90
C TYR A 235 -10.92 -3.66 12.81
N ARG A 236 -11.02 -4.77 13.55
CA ARG A 236 -9.93 -5.24 14.42
C ARG A 236 -8.70 -5.63 13.59
N LYS A 237 -8.89 -6.45 12.55
CA LYS A 237 -7.83 -6.85 11.62
C LYS A 237 -7.16 -5.63 11.01
N TRP A 238 -7.95 -4.69 10.48
CA TRP A 238 -7.40 -3.48 9.86
C TRP A 238 -6.61 -2.62 10.83
N LYS A 239 -7.10 -2.46 12.06
CA LYS A 239 -6.42 -1.66 13.08
C LYS A 239 -5.10 -2.30 13.56
N MET A 240 -5.03 -3.63 13.61
CA MET A 240 -3.87 -4.36 14.13
C MET A 240 -2.83 -4.65 13.05
N ASP A 241 -3.26 -5.09 11.87
CA ASP A 241 -2.38 -5.77 10.91
C ASP A 241 -2.20 -5.00 9.60
N SER A 242 -3.20 -4.22 9.16
CA SER A 242 -3.20 -3.65 7.81
C SER A 242 -2.86 -2.16 7.76
N ILE A 243 -3.29 -1.39 8.78
CA ILE A 243 -3.24 0.07 8.70
C ILE A 243 -1.82 0.63 8.61
N ASP A 244 -0.85 0.02 9.29
CA ASP A 244 0.52 0.54 9.34
C ASP A 244 1.20 0.45 7.95
N THR A 245 0.97 -0.64 7.20
CA THR A 245 1.46 -0.77 5.81
C THR A 245 0.88 0.30 4.89
N HIS A 246 -0.42 0.58 4.99
CA HIS A 246 -1.04 1.63 4.17
C HIS A 246 -0.54 3.03 4.54
N VAL A 247 -0.23 3.28 5.81
CA VAL A 247 0.35 4.56 6.25
C VAL A 247 1.72 4.77 5.61
N ASP A 248 2.56 3.74 5.57
CA ASP A 248 3.88 3.81 4.90
C ASP A 248 3.74 4.13 3.41
N ASP A 249 2.79 3.48 2.73
CA ASP A 249 2.52 3.71 1.32
C ASP A 249 2.05 5.14 1.04
N ILE A 250 1.12 5.66 1.86
CA ILE A 250 0.63 7.04 1.76
C ILE A 250 1.78 8.04 1.98
N ALA A 251 2.64 7.80 2.97
CA ALA A 251 3.78 8.66 3.27
C ALA A 251 4.79 8.69 2.12
N CYS A 252 5.16 7.52 1.59
CA CYS A 252 6.08 7.39 0.46
C CYS A 252 5.52 8.01 -0.84
N SER A 253 4.24 7.79 -1.10
CA SER A 253 3.51 8.37 -2.23
C SER A 253 3.45 9.90 -2.13
N SER A 254 3.13 10.44 -0.95
CA SER A 254 3.09 11.89 -0.70
C SER A 254 4.48 12.53 -0.84
N TYR A 255 5.52 11.89 -0.30
CA TYR A 255 6.91 12.33 -0.45
C TYR A 255 7.30 12.43 -1.93
N SER A 256 7.07 11.36 -2.68
CA SER A 256 7.45 11.31 -4.10
C SER A 256 6.64 12.30 -4.93
N LYS A 257 5.36 12.51 -4.60
CA LYS A 257 4.54 13.56 -5.19
C LYS A 257 5.12 14.95 -4.93
N GLY A 258 5.55 15.23 -3.71
CA GLY A 258 6.18 16.49 -3.33
C GLY A 258 7.48 16.75 -4.10
N ALA A 259 8.34 15.73 -4.20
CA ALA A 259 9.56 15.79 -5.01
C ALA A 259 9.25 16.06 -6.49
N TYR A 260 8.30 15.32 -7.07
CA TYR A 260 7.86 15.50 -8.45
C TYR A 260 7.27 16.90 -8.70
N LEU A 261 6.43 17.41 -7.80
CA LEU A 261 5.83 18.74 -7.95
C LEU A 261 6.86 19.86 -7.84
N ALA A 262 7.92 19.67 -7.04
CA ALA A 262 8.95 20.67 -6.82
C ALA A 262 9.82 20.93 -8.06
N LEU A 263 10.05 19.93 -8.89
CA LEU A 263 10.80 20.06 -10.14
C LEU A 263 10.08 20.98 -11.16
N GLU A 264 10.83 21.63 -12.05
CA GLU A 264 10.28 22.55 -13.06
C GLU A 264 9.62 21.76 -14.21
N PRO A 265 8.46 22.16 -14.75
CA PRO A 265 7.89 21.48 -15.92
C PRO A 265 8.92 21.46 -17.05
N GLY A 266 9.04 20.32 -17.74
CA GLY A 266 10.05 20.15 -18.80
C GLY A 266 11.44 19.71 -18.33
N THR A 267 11.74 19.64 -17.02
CA THR A 267 13.01 19.05 -16.57
C THR A 267 13.06 17.56 -16.85
N SER A 268 14.26 17.04 -17.13
CA SER A 268 14.47 15.60 -17.24
C SER A 268 14.44 14.94 -15.85
N ILE A 269 13.67 13.87 -15.73
CA ILE A 269 13.52 13.06 -14.53
C ILE A 269 13.70 11.59 -14.88
N SER A 270 14.07 10.78 -13.91
CA SER A 270 14.25 9.33 -14.06
C SER A 270 13.68 8.60 -12.84
N TRP A 271 13.49 7.30 -13.01
CA TRP A 271 12.94 6.43 -11.98
C TRP A 271 14.06 5.70 -11.26
N MET A 272 14.29 6.05 -9.99
CA MET A 272 15.29 5.39 -9.15
C MET A 272 14.63 4.28 -8.34
N VAL A 273 14.99 3.04 -8.65
CA VAL A 273 14.49 1.86 -7.94
C VAL A 273 15.19 1.73 -6.59
N ASP A 274 14.41 1.40 -5.55
CA ASP A 274 14.94 1.05 -4.23
C ASP A 274 15.68 -0.29 -4.33
N PRO A 275 16.98 -0.36 -4.00
CA PRO A 275 17.76 -1.59 -4.13
C PRO A 275 17.52 -2.56 -2.96
N VAL A 276 16.88 -2.12 -1.88
CA VAL A 276 16.65 -2.92 -0.66
C VAL A 276 15.23 -3.45 -0.60
N SER A 277 14.25 -2.60 -0.93
CA SER A 277 12.84 -3.00 -0.94
C SER A 277 12.50 -3.78 -2.22
N HIS A 278 11.60 -4.77 -2.13
CA HIS A 278 11.10 -5.44 -3.33
C HIS A 278 10.42 -4.41 -4.24
N CYS A 279 10.89 -4.34 -5.48
CA CYS A 279 10.39 -3.46 -6.51
C CYS A 279 9.41 -4.25 -7.41
N CYS A 280 8.26 -3.66 -7.76
CA CYS A 280 7.37 -4.30 -8.73
C CYS A 280 7.91 -4.19 -10.16
N SER A 281 7.45 -5.06 -11.05
CA SER A 281 7.89 -5.11 -12.46
C SER A 281 7.71 -3.78 -13.18
N GLU A 282 6.64 -3.03 -12.90
CA GLU A 282 6.41 -1.73 -13.52
C GLU A 282 7.43 -0.67 -13.11
N CYS A 283 7.82 -0.66 -11.83
CA CYS A 283 8.88 0.21 -11.36
C CYS A 283 10.24 -0.18 -11.99
N GLU A 284 10.50 -1.47 -12.20
CA GLU A 284 11.68 -1.95 -12.92
C GLU A 284 11.65 -1.47 -14.38
N ASP A 285 10.53 -1.64 -15.08
CA ASP A 285 10.35 -1.19 -16.47
C ASP A 285 10.52 0.32 -16.61
N ASN A 286 9.97 1.09 -15.67
CA ASN A 286 10.12 2.54 -15.64
C ASN A 286 11.57 2.99 -15.41
N SER A 287 12.35 2.24 -14.64
CA SER A 287 13.79 2.51 -14.45
C SER A 287 14.62 2.32 -15.72
N LEU A 288 14.18 1.42 -16.62
CA LEU A 288 14.85 1.15 -17.89
C LEU A 288 14.62 2.24 -18.94
N ALA A 289 13.64 3.13 -18.73
CA ALA A 289 13.35 4.25 -19.62
C ALA A 289 14.48 5.30 -19.68
N GLY A 290 15.32 5.36 -18.64
CA GLY A 290 16.31 6.42 -18.46
C GLY A 290 15.63 7.74 -18.09
N MET A 291 15.99 8.83 -18.77
CA MET A 291 15.41 10.15 -18.54
C MET A 291 14.15 10.37 -19.38
N VAL A 292 13.07 10.77 -18.73
CA VAL A 292 11.79 11.20 -19.29
C VAL A 292 11.58 12.68 -18.94
N THR A 293 10.89 13.42 -19.81
CA THR A 293 10.53 14.81 -19.52
C THR A 293 9.42 14.85 -18.48
N ARG A 294 9.59 15.64 -17.43
CA ARG A 294 8.55 15.83 -16.41
C ARG A 294 7.24 16.31 -17.05
N GLY A 295 6.20 15.52 -16.86
CA GLY A 295 4.88 15.73 -17.45
C GLY A 295 4.51 14.68 -18.50
N ASP A 296 5.51 14.00 -19.06
CA ASP A 296 5.31 12.84 -19.92
C ASP A 296 5.24 11.56 -19.07
N ASP A 297 4.58 10.55 -19.61
CA ASP A 297 4.45 9.24 -18.97
C ASP A 297 5.72 8.42 -19.14
N PHE A 298 6.08 7.67 -18.10
CA PHE A 298 7.00 6.54 -18.19
C PHE A 298 6.36 5.38 -19.00
N PRO A 299 7.12 4.34 -19.41
CA PRO A 299 6.62 3.27 -20.28
C PRO A 299 5.35 2.56 -19.80
N THR A 300 5.11 2.48 -18.49
CA THR A 300 3.92 1.83 -17.91
C THR A 300 2.72 2.77 -17.82
N GLY A 301 2.87 4.05 -18.18
CA GLY A 301 1.83 5.08 -18.03
C GLY A 301 1.93 5.90 -16.74
N ASP A 302 2.86 5.58 -15.85
CA ASP A 302 3.07 6.34 -14.62
C ASP A 302 3.76 7.68 -14.89
N VAL A 303 3.35 8.73 -14.18
CA VAL A 303 3.97 10.06 -14.29
C VAL A 303 5.12 10.28 -13.30
N HIS A 304 5.14 9.53 -12.20
CA HIS A 304 6.18 9.59 -11.19
C HIS A 304 6.15 8.33 -10.30
N PRO A 305 7.28 8.00 -9.63
CA PRO A 305 7.31 6.94 -8.63
C PRO A 305 6.54 7.29 -7.35
N PRO A 306 6.19 6.29 -6.51
CA PRO A 306 6.14 4.87 -6.86
C PRO A 306 4.95 4.57 -7.79
N ALA A 307 5.02 3.49 -8.59
CA ALA A 307 3.91 3.06 -9.44
C ALA A 307 2.73 2.54 -8.61
N HIS A 308 3.04 1.78 -7.55
CA HIS A 308 2.04 1.10 -6.74
C HIS A 308 2.30 1.21 -5.24
N ALA A 309 1.26 0.92 -4.46
CA ALA A 309 1.38 0.59 -3.04
C ALA A 309 2.43 -0.51 -2.81
N GLY A 310 3.17 -0.44 -1.71
CA GLY A 310 4.30 -1.33 -1.41
C GLY A 310 5.63 -0.93 -2.08
N CYS A 311 5.63 -0.18 -3.18
CA CYS A 311 6.86 0.27 -3.81
C CYS A 311 7.48 1.46 -3.06
N ARG A 312 8.82 1.55 -3.13
CA ARG A 312 9.62 2.57 -2.45
C ARG A 312 10.53 3.34 -3.41
N CYS A 313 10.22 3.38 -4.70
CA CYS A 313 11.05 4.07 -5.68
C CYS A 313 11.03 5.61 -5.48
N LEU A 314 12.04 6.30 -6.01
CA LEU A 314 12.20 7.75 -5.90
C LEU A 314 12.33 8.41 -7.27
N VAL A 315 11.85 9.65 -7.37
CA VAL A 315 12.12 10.49 -8.54
C VAL A 315 13.57 10.96 -8.47
N CYS A 316 14.32 10.79 -9.55
CA CYS A 316 15.67 11.30 -9.66
C CYS A 316 15.75 12.38 -10.75
N PRO A 317 15.97 13.64 -10.40
CA PRO A 317 16.27 14.68 -11.37
C PRO A 317 17.61 14.39 -12.08
N ALA A 318 17.77 14.97 -13.27
CA ALA A 318 19.02 14.95 -14.03
C ALA A 318 20.15 15.74 -13.36
#